data_AF-A0A200QKB1-F1
#
_entry.id   AF-A0A200QKB1-F1
#
_cell.length_a   1.000
_cell.length_b   1.000
_cell.length_c   1.000
_cell.angle_alpha   90.00
_cell.angle_beta   90.00
_cell.angle_gamma   90.00
#
_symmetry.space_group_name_H-M   'P 1'
#
loop_
_entity.id
_entity.type
_entity.pdbx_description
1 polymer ?
#
loop_
_entity_poly.entity_id
_entity_poly.type
_entity_poly.pdbx_seq_one_letter_code
_entity_poly.pdbx_strand_id
1 'polypeptide(L)'
;MFQRARESSKRWNSRLFCSVIRCHRHLEDEGDWFYSSEWWGTDSGSDHGHTVLRSTSSKGNGVVSVVAYPSSRPDAVQWTGMEKWLRQRYGKIQAEDKHNAHFRILGYQWRVLRFNDITRQSTVKIMAAYRNSDPTSVFFMQQPDILAVPYLKSMVSVGLTTIASCNYDLMGAIYGGKPMHILCIGHGGGSLPLFLASKIPGAIVHSIEIDPLVISASVQAMGFPAFSMVEPSGERVLPHPEMIDEVLWKGTHERLFLYESDAEKFILNSTTLYDLVFIDAYDGEDIFPRKLWDPQSPFLEALKRCLHPQHGTVVVNLHSDADFLGQDGNAPSSAVGKYVSRVCQAYKEVLGWSGSGFHVEDSGLGFVVSVPWLCNSSLVVCRGGFGLVDGVKQTRDLVLEKLVSKSCEVEGMLKLPFSCLEYIKRAFVMVY
;
A
#
# COMPACT_ATOMS: atom_id res chain seq x y z
N MET A 1 41.28 51.08 17.72
CA MET A 1 40.66 51.35 16.40
C MET A 1 40.88 50.13 15.52
N PHE A 2 40.02 49.11 15.64
CA PHE A 2 40.03 47.93 14.77
C PHE A 2 38.58 47.48 14.57
N GLN A 3 38.06 47.69 13.37
CA GLN A 3 36.75 47.23 12.92
C GLN A 3 36.82 45.72 12.65
N ARG A 4 35.96 44.96 13.32
CA ARG A 4 35.67 43.56 13.00
C ARG A 4 34.65 43.51 11.86
N ALA A 5 35.02 42.86 10.75
CA ALA A 5 34.09 42.38 9.76
C ALA A 5 33.22 41.26 10.38
N ARG A 6 31.91 41.35 10.20
CA ARG A 6 30.91 40.45 10.78
C ARG A 6 30.36 39.60 9.64
N GLU A 7 30.74 38.33 9.60
CA GLU A 7 30.14 37.32 8.71
C GLU A 7 28.68 37.09 9.09
N SER A 8 27.79 37.29 8.13
CA SER A 8 26.36 37.01 8.27
C SER A 8 26.09 35.52 8.02
N SER A 9 26.11 34.73 9.10
CA SER A 9 25.44 33.43 9.16
C SER A 9 23.93 33.64 8.99
N LYS A 10 23.38 33.25 7.85
CA LYS A 10 21.93 33.19 7.62
C LYS A 10 21.36 32.02 8.44
N ARG A 11 21.02 32.29 9.70
CA ARG A 11 20.14 31.46 10.53
C ARG A 11 18.85 31.17 9.76
N TRP A 12 18.64 29.90 9.44
CA TRP A 12 17.42 29.40 8.82
C TRP A 12 16.23 29.67 9.73
N ASN A 13 15.20 30.32 9.16
CA ASN A 13 13.92 30.55 9.83
C ASN A 13 13.13 29.24 9.92
N SER A 14 13.33 28.50 11.01
CA SER A 14 12.50 27.38 11.46
C SER A 14 11.02 27.73 11.72
N ARG A 15 10.61 28.98 11.51
CA ARG A 15 9.26 29.48 11.80
C ARG A 15 8.28 29.41 10.62
N LEU A 16 8.76 29.23 9.38
CA LEU A 16 7.87 29.11 8.20
C LEU A 16 7.37 27.67 7.95
N PHE A 17 8.00 26.65 8.54
CA PHE A 17 7.52 25.26 8.47
C PHE A 17 6.43 24.94 9.52
N CYS A 18 6.29 25.74 10.58
CA CYS A 18 5.32 25.49 11.64
C CYS A 18 3.89 25.99 11.36
N SER A 19 3.67 26.83 10.35
CA SER A 19 2.33 27.39 10.06
C SER A 19 1.50 26.52 9.12
N VAL A 20 2.13 25.73 8.23
CA VAL A 20 1.41 24.85 7.29
C VAL A 20 0.94 23.56 7.97
N ILE A 21 1.66 23.09 9.01
CA ILE A 21 1.30 21.91 9.80
C ILE A 21 -0.01 22.10 10.59
N ARG A 22 -0.46 23.35 10.84
CA ARG A 22 -1.65 23.63 11.68
C ARG A 22 -3.00 23.73 10.94
N CYS A 23 -3.02 23.68 9.61
CA CYS A 23 -4.25 23.98 8.85
C CYS A 23 -5.09 22.78 8.41
N HIS A 24 -4.72 21.54 8.77
CA HIS A 24 -5.60 20.40 8.57
C HIS A 24 -6.15 19.99 9.93
N ARG A 25 -7.49 20.06 10.10
CA ARG A 25 -8.15 19.26 11.13
C ARG A 25 -7.63 17.83 10.92
N HIS A 26 -6.79 17.32 11.82
CA HIS A 26 -6.28 15.96 11.71
C HIS A 26 -7.50 15.04 11.56
N LEU A 27 -7.66 14.46 10.36
CA LEU A 27 -8.58 13.35 10.18
C LEU A 27 -8.09 12.28 11.15
N GLU A 28 -8.99 11.76 11.98
CA GLU A 28 -8.62 10.70 12.92
C GLU A 28 -8.17 9.48 12.11
N ASP A 29 -6.93 9.03 12.35
CA ASP A 29 -6.40 7.82 11.75
C ASP A 29 -6.86 6.61 12.57
N GLU A 30 -8.01 6.04 12.20
CA GLU A 30 -8.53 4.83 12.83
C GLU A 30 -7.60 3.61 12.65
N GLY A 31 -6.66 3.66 11.69
CA GLY A 31 -5.62 2.66 11.48
C GLY A 31 -4.29 3.02 12.14
N ASP A 32 -4.23 4.01 13.03
CA ASP A 32 -3.02 4.34 13.76
C ASP A 32 -2.55 3.17 14.64
N TRP A 33 -1.23 2.97 14.72
CA TRP A 33 -0.66 1.89 15.53
C TRP A 33 -1.00 2.00 17.02
N PHE A 34 -1.38 3.19 17.49
CA PHE A 34 -1.97 3.42 18.81
C PHE A 34 -3.15 2.48 19.11
N TYR A 35 -3.99 2.18 18.11
CA TYR A 35 -5.14 1.30 18.25
C TYR A 35 -4.80 -0.19 18.07
N SER A 36 -3.52 -0.53 17.88
CA SER A 36 -3.09 -1.89 17.53
C SER A 36 -3.53 -2.96 18.52
N SER A 37 -3.74 -2.64 19.79
CA SER A 37 -4.27 -3.59 20.78
C SER A 37 -5.61 -4.22 20.39
N GLU A 38 -6.42 -3.55 19.54
CA GLU A 38 -7.69 -4.07 19.05
C GLU A 38 -7.56 -5.24 18.06
N TRP A 39 -6.45 -5.37 17.34
CA TRP A 39 -6.26 -6.41 16.30
C TRP A 39 -4.94 -7.16 16.39
N TRP A 40 -3.93 -6.55 16.99
CA TRP A 40 -2.62 -7.13 17.24
C TRP A 40 -2.62 -7.97 18.52
N GLY A 41 -3.55 -7.67 19.45
CA GLY A 41 -3.67 -8.29 20.77
C GLY A 41 -2.79 -7.63 21.82
N THR A 42 -2.91 -8.10 23.06
CA THR A 42 -2.05 -7.73 24.20
C THR A 42 -1.23 -8.94 24.62
N ASP A 43 -0.03 -8.73 25.18
CA ASP A 43 0.86 -9.80 25.67
C ASP A 43 0.21 -10.68 26.77
N SER A 44 -0.99 -10.33 27.24
CA SER A 44 -1.73 -10.98 28.32
C SER A 44 -2.53 -12.23 27.92
N GLY A 45 -2.37 -12.75 26.70
CA GLY A 45 -2.73 -14.15 26.37
C GLY A 45 -4.23 -14.48 26.24
N SER A 46 -5.15 -13.51 26.39
CA SER A 46 -6.57 -13.70 26.06
C SER A 46 -6.88 -13.13 24.67
N ASP A 47 -6.75 -13.95 23.64
CA ASP A 47 -7.21 -13.59 22.29
C ASP A 47 -8.76 -13.53 22.30
N HIS A 48 -9.32 -12.32 22.39
CA HIS A 48 -10.78 -12.09 22.32
C HIS A 48 -11.33 -12.22 20.89
N GLY A 49 -10.50 -12.61 19.93
CA GLY A 49 -10.87 -12.77 18.54
C GLY A 49 -11.77 -13.97 18.29
N HIS A 50 -12.69 -13.84 17.34
CA HIS A 50 -13.53 -14.94 16.86
C HIS A 50 -13.09 -15.37 15.46
N THR A 51 -12.79 -16.66 15.26
CA THR A 51 -12.43 -17.15 13.92
C THR A 51 -13.67 -17.19 13.03
N VAL A 52 -13.67 -16.38 11.96
CA VAL A 52 -14.78 -16.29 10.99
C VAL A 52 -14.52 -17.07 9.71
N LEU A 53 -13.27 -17.43 9.45
CA LEU A 53 -12.87 -18.30 8.35
C LEU A 53 -11.65 -19.10 8.77
N ARG A 54 -11.62 -20.38 8.42
CA ARG A 54 -10.48 -21.26 8.60
C ARG A 54 -10.49 -22.36 7.56
N SER A 55 -9.43 -22.51 6.80
CA SER A 55 -9.26 -23.61 5.86
C SER A 55 -7.78 -23.89 5.58
N THR A 56 -7.47 -25.02 4.97
CA THR A 56 -6.10 -25.40 4.60
C THR A 56 -5.84 -25.04 3.15
N SER A 57 -4.77 -24.28 2.90
CA SER A 57 -4.32 -23.86 1.59
C SER A 57 -3.74 -25.02 0.79
N SER A 58 -4.03 -25.07 -0.50
CA SER A 58 -3.40 -25.97 -1.46
C SER A 58 -2.12 -25.38 -2.09
N LYS A 59 -1.72 -24.15 -1.72
CA LYS A 59 -0.61 -23.40 -2.33
C LYS A 59 0.58 -23.20 -1.39
N GLY A 60 0.61 -23.90 -0.26
CA GLY A 60 1.77 -23.91 0.64
C GLY A 60 1.71 -22.89 1.79
N ASN A 61 0.65 -22.09 1.91
CA ASN A 61 0.45 -21.18 3.04
C ASN A 61 -0.04 -21.89 4.32
N GLY A 62 -0.09 -23.23 4.32
CA GLY A 62 -0.58 -24.03 5.43
C GLY A 62 -2.04 -23.72 5.76
N VAL A 63 -2.35 -23.40 7.02
CA VAL A 63 -3.71 -23.06 7.43
C VAL A 63 -3.95 -21.56 7.30
N VAL A 64 -4.92 -21.17 6.49
CA VAL A 64 -5.36 -19.77 6.37
C VAL A 64 -6.55 -19.55 7.30
N SER A 65 -6.44 -18.57 8.19
CA SER A 65 -7.52 -18.18 9.10
C SER A 65 -7.77 -16.67 9.06
N VAL A 66 -9.02 -16.28 9.28
CA VAL A 66 -9.41 -14.88 9.49
C VAL A 66 -10.05 -14.77 10.86
N VAL A 67 -9.46 -13.95 11.72
CA VAL A 67 -9.95 -13.68 13.07
C VAL A 67 -10.58 -12.29 13.13
N ALA A 68 -11.77 -12.23 13.71
CA ALA A 68 -12.58 -11.05 13.91
C ALA A 68 -12.36 -10.45 15.28
N TYR A 69 -12.10 -9.15 15.33
CA TYR A 69 -12.03 -8.39 16.58
C TYR A 69 -13.02 -7.22 16.55
N PRO A 70 -13.60 -6.83 17.69
CA PRO A 70 -14.39 -5.60 17.75
C PRO A 70 -13.50 -4.40 17.42
N SER A 71 -14.07 -3.38 16.76
CA SER A 71 -13.41 -2.08 16.66
C SER A 71 -14.11 -1.06 17.53
N SER A 72 -13.34 -0.21 18.22
CA SER A 72 -13.91 0.89 19.03
C SER A 72 -14.42 2.06 18.18
N ARG A 73 -14.02 2.13 16.91
CA ARG A 73 -14.35 3.23 15.99
C ARG A 73 -15.10 2.73 14.75
N PRO A 74 -15.88 3.60 14.08
CA PRO A 74 -16.42 4.85 14.60
C PRO A 74 -17.41 4.59 15.75
N ASP A 75 -17.66 5.60 16.58
CA ASP A 75 -18.61 5.51 17.69
C ASP A 75 -20.02 5.20 17.16
N ALA A 76 -20.82 4.44 17.91
CA ALA A 76 -22.17 4.03 17.50
C ALA A 76 -23.09 5.19 17.11
N VAL A 77 -22.88 6.39 17.69
CA VAL A 77 -23.62 7.61 17.33
C VAL A 77 -23.37 8.06 15.88
N GLN A 78 -22.19 7.77 15.34
CA GLN A 78 -21.80 8.12 13.97
C GLN A 78 -22.37 7.15 12.92
N TRP A 79 -22.82 5.95 13.33
CA TRP A 79 -23.37 4.93 12.43
C TRP A 79 -24.60 5.44 11.67
N THR A 80 -25.44 6.27 12.31
CA THR A 80 -26.61 6.88 11.66
C THR A 80 -26.26 7.74 10.44
N GLY A 81 -25.09 8.39 10.46
CA GLY A 81 -24.56 9.13 9.33
C GLY A 81 -24.22 8.22 8.15
N MET A 82 -23.59 7.09 8.44
CA MET A 82 -23.25 6.07 7.43
C MET A 82 -24.49 5.35 6.89
N GLU A 83 -25.48 5.01 7.73
CA GLU A 83 -26.78 4.47 7.27
C GLU A 83 -27.49 5.43 6.31
N LYS A 84 -27.48 6.74 6.62
CA LYS A 84 -28.02 7.78 5.74
C LYS A 84 -27.25 7.85 4.42
N TRP A 85 -25.93 7.75 4.46
CA TRP A 85 -25.08 7.78 3.29
C TRP A 85 -25.34 6.58 2.35
N LEU A 86 -25.47 5.37 2.89
CA LEU A 86 -25.82 4.16 2.11
C LEU A 86 -27.18 4.32 1.43
N ARG A 87 -28.18 4.79 2.17
CA ARG A 87 -29.52 5.07 1.63
C ARG A 87 -29.48 6.11 0.51
N GLN A 88 -28.70 7.17 0.66
CA GLN A 88 -28.54 8.20 -0.36
C GLN A 88 -27.86 7.66 -1.63
N ARG A 89 -26.87 6.78 -1.50
CA ARG A 89 -26.23 6.13 -2.65
C ARG A 89 -27.21 5.19 -3.36
N TYR A 90 -27.89 4.34 -2.60
CA TYR A 90 -28.89 3.42 -3.14
C TYR A 90 -30.02 4.16 -3.88
N GLY A 91 -30.55 5.24 -3.31
CA GLY A 91 -31.60 6.04 -3.94
C GLY A 91 -31.16 6.80 -5.20
N LYS A 92 -29.86 6.98 -5.45
CA LYS A 92 -29.35 7.53 -6.72
C LYS A 92 -29.26 6.48 -7.83
N ILE A 93 -29.17 5.20 -7.45
CA ILE A 93 -29.06 4.08 -8.40
C ILE A 93 -30.45 3.65 -8.84
N GLN A 94 -31.44 3.63 -7.94
CA GLN A 94 -32.83 3.32 -8.27
C GLN A 94 -33.64 4.56 -8.64
N ALA A 95 -34.21 4.57 -9.85
CA ALA A 95 -35.25 5.51 -10.23
C ALA A 95 -36.59 5.13 -9.59
N GLU A 96 -37.15 6.10 -8.87
CA GLU A 96 -38.56 6.37 -8.57
C GLU A 96 -39.42 5.39 -7.72
N ASP A 97 -39.25 4.06 -7.72
CA ASP A 97 -40.29 3.19 -7.09
C ASP A 97 -39.95 2.46 -5.77
N LYS A 98 -38.75 2.63 -5.20
CA LYS A 98 -38.40 2.05 -3.87
C LYS A 98 -37.60 3.02 -3.00
N HIS A 99 -38.15 4.21 -2.77
CA HIS A 99 -37.59 5.26 -1.90
C HIS A 99 -37.38 4.88 -0.41
N ASN A 100 -37.61 3.61 -0.02
CA ASN A 100 -37.61 3.14 1.36
C ASN A 100 -36.56 2.05 1.67
N ALA A 101 -35.49 1.92 0.88
CA ALA A 101 -34.38 1.05 1.30
C ALA A 101 -33.69 1.66 2.54
N HIS A 102 -33.96 1.06 3.69
CA HIS A 102 -33.29 1.37 4.94
C HIS A 102 -32.15 0.39 5.15
N PHE A 103 -30.97 0.92 5.42
CA PHE A 103 -29.80 0.14 5.81
C PHE A 103 -29.58 0.29 7.31
N ARG A 104 -29.09 -0.77 7.94
CA ARG A 104 -28.70 -0.78 9.34
C ARG A 104 -27.29 -1.31 9.49
N ILE A 105 -26.50 -0.61 10.29
CA ILE A 105 -25.13 -1.03 10.61
C ILE A 105 -25.19 -1.98 11.79
N LEU A 106 -24.55 -3.14 11.63
CA LEU A 106 -24.37 -4.13 12.69
C LEU A 106 -23.14 -3.81 13.54
N GLY A 107 -22.12 -3.24 12.92
CA GLY A 107 -20.94 -2.75 13.60
C GLY A 107 -19.71 -2.72 12.71
N TYR A 108 -18.58 -2.38 13.34
CA TYR A 108 -17.27 -2.35 12.72
C TYR A 108 -16.35 -3.34 13.40
N GLN A 109 -15.56 -4.04 12.61
CA GLN A 109 -14.67 -5.09 13.09
C GLN A 109 -13.32 -5.02 12.39
N TRP A 110 -12.26 -5.34 13.13
CA TRP A 110 -11.00 -5.70 12.53
C TRP A 110 -11.05 -7.15 12.06
N ARG A 111 -10.40 -7.40 10.93
CA ARG A 111 -10.23 -8.72 10.32
C ARG A 111 -8.75 -8.96 10.12
N VAL A 112 -8.23 -10.00 10.76
CA VAL A 112 -6.82 -10.35 10.73
C VAL A 112 -6.65 -11.67 10.03
N LEU A 113 -6.07 -11.64 8.83
CA LEU A 113 -5.64 -12.81 8.07
C LEU A 113 -4.34 -13.36 8.67
N ARG A 114 -4.31 -14.66 8.93
CA ARG A 114 -3.14 -15.36 9.46
C ARG A 114 -2.85 -16.62 8.67
N PHE A 115 -1.57 -16.98 8.60
CA PHE A 115 -1.10 -18.30 8.19
C PHE A 115 -0.64 -19.08 9.42
N ASN A 116 -1.05 -20.35 9.48
CA ASN A 116 -0.73 -21.28 10.57
C ASN A 116 -1.06 -20.74 11.96
N ASP A 117 -2.03 -19.81 12.05
CA ASP A 117 -2.46 -19.05 13.23
C ASP A 117 -1.40 -18.15 13.90
N ILE A 118 -0.17 -18.16 13.39
CA ILE A 118 0.99 -17.48 13.97
C ILE A 118 1.38 -16.28 13.12
N THR A 119 1.55 -16.49 11.82
CA THR A 119 2.07 -15.45 10.92
C THR A 119 0.95 -14.51 10.55
N ARG A 120 0.98 -13.27 11.06
CA ARG A 120 0.00 -12.23 10.71
C ARG A 120 0.33 -11.67 9.33
N GLN A 121 -0.57 -11.88 8.38
CA GLN A 121 -0.35 -11.51 6.97
C GLN A 121 -1.01 -10.19 6.61
N SER A 122 -2.24 -9.95 7.07
CA SER A 122 -2.97 -8.73 6.74
C SER A 122 -4.00 -8.37 7.80
N THR A 123 -4.15 -7.07 8.05
CA THR A 123 -5.21 -6.52 8.90
C THR A 123 -6.03 -5.52 8.11
N VAL A 124 -7.35 -5.66 8.17
CA VAL A 124 -8.28 -4.70 7.57
C VAL A 124 -9.40 -4.37 8.54
N LYS A 125 -10.03 -3.22 8.35
CA LYS A 125 -11.27 -2.88 9.04
C LYS A 125 -12.44 -3.08 8.10
N ILE A 126 -13.54 -3.63 8.61
CA ILE A 126 -14.79 -3.78 7.86
C ILE A 126 -15.95 -3.09 8.58
N MET A 127 -16.93 -2.66 7.80
CA MET A 127 -18.29 -2.38 8.24
C MET A 127 -19.18 -3.55 7.85
N ALA A 128 -20.00 -4.03 8.78
CA ALA A 128 -21.08 -4.96 8.50
C ALA A 128 -22.42 -4.22 8.53
N ALA A 129 -23.25 -4.43 7.52
CA ALA A 129 -24.58 -3.84 7.46
C ALA A 129 -25.55 -4.76 6.71
N TYR A 130 -26.84 -4.52 6.89
CA TYR A 130 -27.89 -5.23 6.18
C TYR A 130 -28.98 -4.26 5.72
N ARG A 131 -29.83 -4.74 4.81
CA ARG A 131 -30.99 -4.00 4.31
C ARG A 131 -32.23 -4.41 5.10
N ASN A 132 -33.00 -3.46 5.64
CA ASN A 132 -34.15 -3.77 6.50
C ASN A 132 -35.22 -4.64 5.85
N SER A 133 -35.42 -4.49 4.54
CA SER A 133 -36.36 -5.31 3.78
C SER A 133 -35.91 -6.76 3.62
N ASP A 134 -34.64 -7.04 3.91
CA ASP A 134 -34.02 -8.36 3.83
C ASP A 134 -32.92 -8.50 4.90
N PRO A 135 -33.29 -8.79 6.16
CA PRO A 135 -32.32 -8.94 7.25
C PRO A 135 -31.30 -10.07 7.04
N THR A 136 -31.52 -10.94 6.06
CA THR A 136 -30.58 -12.02 5.72
C THR A 136 -29.46 -11.57 4.80
N SER A 137 -29.61 -10.41 4.12
CA SER A 137 -28.58 -9.83 3.26
C SER A 137 -27.56 -9.03 4.07
N VAL A 138 -26.67 -9.71 4.80
CA VAL A 138 -25.52 -9.06 5.44
C VAL A 138 -24.44 -8.85 4.39
N PHE A 139 -23.99 -7.60 4.26
CA PHE A 139 -22.89 -7.22 3.38
C PHE A 139 -21.73 -6.64 4.20
N PHE A 140 -20.52 -6.97 3.77
CA PHE A 140 -19.29 -6.46 4.34
C PHE A 140 -18.65 -5.45 3.40
N MET A 141 -18.23 -4.32 3.96
CA MET A 141 -17.49 -3.31 3.24
C MET A 141 -16.19 -3.05 3.98
N GLN A 142 -15.08 -3.49 3.40
CA GLN A 142 -13.76 -3.08 3.85
C GLN A 142 -13.65 -1.56 3.81
N GLN A 143 -13.09 -0.96 4.87
CA GLN A 143 -12.92 0.48 4.99
C GLN A 143 -11.68 0.91 4.19
N PRO A 144 -11.87 1.57 3.03
CA PRO A 144 -10.79 1.75 2.06
C PRO A 144 -9.73 2.77 2.49
N ASP A 145 -10.06 3.68 3.41
CA ASP A 145 -9.17 4.75 3.87
C ASP A 145 -8.26 4.32 5.03
N ILE A 146 -8.34 3.05 5.47
CA ILE A 146 -7.67 2.56 6.68
C ILE A 146 -6.55 1.58 6.30
N LEU A 147 -5.32 1.98 6.61
CA LEU A 147 -4.14 1.12 6.56
C LEU A 147 -3.69 0.85 7.99
N ALA A 148 -3.99 -0.33 8.54
CA ALA A 148 -3.68 -0.64 9.94
C ALA A 148 -2.20 -0.90 10.21
N VAL A 149 -1.53 -1.54 9.23
CA VAL A 149 -0.15 -2.02 9.41
C VAL A 149 0.83 -0.94 8.91
N PRO A 150 1.79 -0.47 9.73
CA PRO A 150 2.65 0.66 9.42
C PRO A 150 3.46 0.53 8.12
N TYR A 151 3.85 -0.68 7.71
CA TYR A 151 4.60 -0.86 6.47
C TYR A 151 3.77 -0.44 5.25
N LEU A 152 2.44 -0.61 5.26
CA LEU A 152 1.57 -0.17 4.16
C LEU A 152 1.57 1.35 4.03
N LYS A 153 1.49 2.06 5.16
CA LYS A 153 1.63 3.53 5.19
C LYS A 153 3.00 3.94 4.67
N SER A 154 4.06 3.21 5.04
CA SER A 154 5.41 3.44 4.52
C SER A 154 5.48 3.29 3.01
N MET A 155 5.03 2.15 2.47
CA MET A 155 5.04 1.87 1.03
C MET A 155 4.30 2.94 0.24
N VAL A 156 3.06 3.27 0.65
CA VAL A 156 2.25 4.32 0.00
C VAL A 156 2.97 5.67 0.05
N SER A 157 3.51 6.04 1.22
CA SER A 157 4.20 7.32 1.41
C SER A 157 5.40 7.45 0.49
N VAL A 158 6.29 6.46 0.47
CA VAL A 158 7.50 6.53 -0.35
C VAL A 158 7.20 6.36 -1.83
N GLY A 159 6.27 5.49 -2.20
CA GLY A 159 5.90 5.25 -3.61
C GLY A 159 5.26 6.47 -4.26
N LEU A 160 4.22 7.03 -3.65
CA LEU A 160 3.49 8.18 -4.21
C LEU A 160 4.32 9.47 -4.15
N THR A 161 5.16 9.63 -3.12
CA THR A 161 6.07 10.78 -3.06
C THR A 161 7.16 10.66 -4.13
N THR A 162 7.72 9.47 -4.34
CA THR A 162 8.74 9.24 -5.37
C THR A 162 8.19 9.52 -6.77
N ILE A 163 7.00 9.02 -7.09
CA ILE A 163 6.42 9.27 -8.41
C ILE A 163 6.10 10.75 -8.63
N ALA A 164 5.60 11.43 -7.59
CA ALA A 164 5.37 12.88 -7.62
C ALA A 164 6.68 13.69 -7.75
N SER A 165 7.81 13.15 -7.27
CA SER A 165 9.13 13.73 -7.48
C SER A 165 9.67 13.49 -8.90
N CYS A 166 9.20 12.47 -9.62
CA CYS A 166 9.64 12.09 -10.96
C CYS A 166 8.89 12.80 -12.11
N ASN A 167 8.33 13.99 -11.87
CA ASN A 167 7.54 14.77 -12.84
C ASN A 167 6.28 14.06 -13.40
N TYR A 168 5.81 13.00 -12.74
CA TYR A 168 4.52 12.41 -13.07
C TYR A 168 3.37 13.36 -12.67
N ASP A 169 2.38 13.51 -13.55
CA ASP A 169 1.14 14.23 -13.24
C ASP A 169 0.24 13.40 -12.30
N LEU A 170 0.60 13.39 -11.02
CA LEU A 170 -0.16 12.72 -9.97
C LEU A 170 -1.53 13.38 -9.77
N MET A 171 -1.63 14.69 -10.00
CA MET A 171 -2.89 15.43 -9.84
C MET A 171 -3.93 15.04 -10.87
N GLY A 172 -3.53 14.88 -12.14
CA GLY A 172 -4.39 14.32 -13.17
C GLY A 172 -4.96 12.96 -12.76
N ALA A 173 -4.15 12.10 -12.13
CA ALA A 173 -4.62 10.79 -11.65
C ALA A 173 -5.57 10.90 -10.44
N ILE A 174 -5.28 11.77 -9.47
CA ILE A 174 -6.14 11.97 -8.27
C ILE A 174 -7.51 12.55 -8.64
N TYR A 175 -7.61 13.33 -9.71
CA TYR A 175 -8.91 13.82 -10.20
C TYR A 175 -9.55 12.92 -11.26
N GLY A 176 -8.93 11.79 -11.60
CA GLY A 176 -9.44 10.86 -12.62
C GLY A 176 -9.29 11.36 -14.06
N GLY A 177 -8.56 12.45 -14.29
CA GLY A 177 -8.29 12.99 -15.62
C GLY A 177 -7.17 12.25 -16.37
N LYS A 178 -6.39 11.42 -15.67
CA LYS A 178 -5.31 10.61 -16.24
C LYS A 178 -5.31 9.20 -15.64
N PRO A 179 -5.23 8.13 -16.46
CA PRO A 179 -5.06 6.79 -15.92
C PRO A 179 -3.68 6.64 -15.25
N MET A 180 -3.65 5.95 -14.12
CA MET A 180 -2.43 5.53 -13.43
C MET A 180 -2.47 4.01 -13.28
N HIS A 181 -1.58 3.29 -13.95
CA HIS A 181 -1.52 1.84 -13.88
C HIS A 181 -0.66 1.42 -12.69
N ILE A 182 -1.29 0.74 -11.73
CA ILE A 182 -0.63 0.28 -10.51
C ILE A 182 -0.69 -1.24 -10.44
N LEU A 183 0.45 -1.88 -10.13
CA LEU A 183 0.52 -3.31 -9.86
C LEU A 183 0.77 -3.54 -8.37
N CYS A 184 -0.01 -4.42 -7.73
CA CYS A 184 0.19 -4.90 -6.37
C CYS A 184 0.44 -6.42 -6.41
N ILE A 185 1.65 -6.86 -6.06
CA ILE A 185 2.03 -8.26 -5.96
C ILE A 185 1.94 -8.68 -4.50
N GLY A 186 1.11 -9.70 -4.21
CA GLY A 186 0.70 -10.05 -2.86
C GLY A 186 -0.55 -9.29 -2.48
N HIS A 187 -1.70 -9.97 -2.50
CA HIS A 187 -2.98 -9.33 -2.22
C HIS A 187 -3.26 -9.26 -0.73
N GLY A 188 -2.96 -10.36 -0.02
CA GLY A 188 -3.32 -10.52 1.38
C GLY A 188 -4.81 -10.24 1.62
N GLY A 189 -5.10 -9.28 2.51
CA GLY A 189 -6.46 -8.82 2.78
C GLY A 189 -6.99 -7.72 1.86
N GLY A 190 -6.21 -7.27 0.87
CA GLY A 190 -6.64 -6.29 -0.13
C GLY A 190 -6.66 -4.82 0.30
N SER A 191 -6.10 -4.46 1.46
CA SER A 191 -6.08 -3.06 1.95
C SER A 191 -5.32 -2.11 1.04
N LEU A 192 -4.12 -2.48 0.59
CA LEU A 192 -3.31 -1.65 -0.29
C LEU A 192 -3.99 -1.36 -1.65
N PRO A 193 -4.40 -2.37 -2.44
CA PRO A 193 -5.04 -2.09 -3.73
C PRO A 193 -6.36 -1.32 -3.57
N LEU A 194 -7.17 -1.63 -2.56
CA LEU A 194 -8.42 -0.92 -2.29
C LEU A 194 -8.17 0.55 -1.92
N PHE A 195 -7.17 0.80 -1.07
CA PHE A 195 -6.78 2.16 -0.67
C PHE A 195 -6.36 2.99 -1.88
N LEU A 196 -5.49 2.44 -2.73
CA LEU A 196 -5.00 3.13 -3.93
C LEU A 196 -6.14 3.44 -4.90
N ALA A 197 -7.01 2.48 -5.19
CA ALA A 197 -8.16 2.70 -6.05
C ALA A 197 -9.14 3.73 -5.46
N SER A 198 -9.38 3.71 -4.15
CA SER A 198 -10.29 4.66 -3.48
C SER A 198 -9.74 6.09 -3.47
N LYS A 199 -8.45 6.26 -3.14
CA LYS A 199 -7.80 7.57 -3.03
C LYS A 199 -7.45 8.19 -4.37
N ILE A 200 -7.25 7.37 -5.40
CA ILE A 200 -6.84 7.80 -6.74
C ILE A 200 -7.88 7.30 -7.75
N PRO A 201 -8.93 8.10 -8.05
CA PRO A 201 -9.94 7.80 -9.06
C PRO A 201 -9.40 7.38 -10.44
N GLY A 202 -8.25 7.93 -10.86
CA GLY A 202 -7.58 7.55 -12.10
C GLY A 202 -6.77 6.25 -12.00
N ALA A 203 -6.60 5.66 -10.81
CA ALA A 203 -5.84 4.44 -10.66
C ALA A 203 -6.60 3.24 -11.23
N ILE A 204 -5.91 2.46 -12.06
CA ILE A 204 -6.29 1.13 -12.53
C ILE A 204 -5.34 0.18 -11.81
N VAL A 205 -5.87 -0.64 -10.91
CA VAL A 205 -5.05 -1.43 -9.99
C VAL A 205 -5.18 -2.91 -10.33
N HIS A 206 -4.07 -3.51 -10.77
CA HIS A 206 -3.93 -4.95 -10.92
C HIS A 206 -3.36 -5.50 -9.60
N SER A 207 -4.07 -6.39 -8.94
CA SER A 207 -3.63 -7.08 -7.72
C SER A 207 -3.45 -8.56 -8.04
N ILE A 208 -2.34 -9.15 -7.58
CA ILE A 208 -2.02 -10.56 -7.84
C ILE A 208 -1.92 -11.31 -6.53
N GLU A 209 -2.59 -12.46 -6.47
CA GLU A 209 -2.50 -13.41 -5.37
C GLU A 209 -2.31 -14.82 -5.92
N ILE A 210 -1.40 -15.59 -5.33
CA ILE A 210 -1.12 -16.96 -5.77
C ILE A 210 -2.07 -17.96 -5.13
N ASP A 211 -2.61 -17.64 -3.95
CA ASP A 211 -3.46 -18.52 -3.16
C ASP A 211 -4.96 -18.19 -3.30
N PRO A 212 -5.76 -19.04 -3.97
CA PRO A 212 -7.20 -18.81 -4.09
C PRO A 212 -7.91 -18.79 -2.75
N LEU A 213 -7.37 -19.44 -1.71
CA LEU A 213 -7.97 -19.38 -0.37
C LEU A 213 -7.77 -17.99 0.27
N VAL A 214 -6.65 -17.31 -0.01
CA VAL A 214 -6.41 -15.93 0.43
C VAL A 214 -7.37 -14.98 -0.30
N ILE A 215 -7.56 -15.15 -1.61
CA ILE A 215 -8.56 -14.40 -2.40
C ILE A 215 -9.97 -14.61 -1.82
N SER A 216 -10.34 -15.87 -1.57
CA SER A 216 -11.65 -16.19 -0.98
C SER A 216 -11.81 -15.55 0.40
N ALA A 217 -10.76 -15.56 1.22
CA ALA A 217 -10.78 -14.94 2.54
C ALA A 217 -10.92 -13.41 2.46
N SER A 218 -10.20 -12.75 1.55
CA SER A 218 -10.25 -11.30 1.38
C SER A 218 -11.65 -10.82 0.97
N VAL A 219 -12.29 -11.54 0.04
CA VAL A 219 -13.63 -11.22 -0.44
C VAL A 219 -14.69 -11.57 0.61
N GLN A 220 -14.73 -12.82 1.09
CA GLN A 220 -15.86 -13.30 1.90
C GLN A 220 -15.79 -12.88 3.36
N ALA A 221 -14.60 -12.87 3.96
CA ALA A 221 -14.44 -12.61 5.39
C ALA A 221 -13.94 -11.18 5.68
N MET A 222 -13.24 -10.56 4.72
CA MET A 222 -12.59 -9.26 4.89
C MET A 222 -13.23 -8.13 4.06
N GLY A 223 -14.28 -8.43 3.29
CA GLY A 223 -15.13 -7.44 2.63
C GLY A 223 -14.47 -6.71 1.46
N PHE A 224 -13.46 -7.32 0.83
CA PHE A 224 -12.90 -6.83 -0.43
C PHE A 224 -13.93 -7.00 -1.58
N PRO A 225 -14.01 -6.10 -2.57
CA PRO A 225 -15.06 -6.14 -3.58
C PRO A 225 -14.97 -7.39 -4.48
N ALA A 226 -16.00 -8.24 -4.47
CA ALA A 226 -16.04 -9.50 -5.23
C ALA A 226 -15.97 -9.29 -6.75
N PHE A 227 -16.57 -8.22 -7.26
CA PHE A 227 -16.54 -7.86 -8.68
C PHE A 227 -15.12 -7.63 -9.23
N SER A 228 -14.15 -7.39 -8.35
CA SER A 228 -12.74 -7.20 -8.74
C SER A 228 -12.10 -8.46 -9.31
N MET A 229 -12.64 -9.65 -9.06
CA MET A 229 -12.02 -10.92 -9.45
C MET A 229 -12.01 -11.11 -10.97
N VAL A 230 -10.86 -11.55 -11.49
CA VAL A 230 -10.61 -11.73 -12.92
C VAL A 230 -10.17 -13.17 -13.19
N GLU A 231 -10.71 -13.75 -14.26
CA GLU A 231 -10.27 -15.02 -14.78
C GLU A 231 -8.89 -14.90 -15.46
N PRO A 232 -8.16 -16.01 -15.66
CA PRO A 232 -6.90 -15.99 -16.41
C PRO A 232 -7.00 -15.44 -17.84
N SER A 233 -8.20 -15.42 -18.43
CA SER A 233 -8.50 -14.81 -19.73
C SER A 233 -8.42 -13.28 -19.72
N GLY A 234 -8.47 -12.64 -18.54
CA GLY A 234 -8.59 -11.19 -18.39
C GLY A 234 -10.04 -10.69 -18.26
N GLU A 235 -11.03 -11.58 -18.37
CA GLU A 235 -12.44 -11.25 -18.16
C GLU A 235 -12.81 -11.32 -16.66
N ARG A 236 -13.79 -10.51 -16.25
CA ARG A 236 -14.28 -10.57 -14.85
C ARG A 236 -15.03 -11.87 -14.61
N VAL A 237 -14.84 -12.45 -13.43
CA VAL A 237 -15.58 -13.65 -12.98
C VAL A 237 -17.08 -13.35 -12.91
N LEU A 238 -17.44 -12.15 -12.45
CA LEU A 238 -18.81 -11.66 -12.47
C LEU A 238 -19.02 -10.79 -13.72
N PRO A 239 -20.05 -11.07 -14.56
CA PRO A 239 -20.23 -10.36 -15.82
C PRO A 239 -20.64 -8.90 -15.62
N HIS A 240 -21.35 -8.59 -14.52
CA HIS A 240 -21.80 -7.25 -14.16
C HIS A 240 -21.74 -7.09 -12.63
N PRO A 241 -21.49 -5.88 -12.11
CA PRO A 241 -21.50 -5.65 -10.68
C PRO A 241 -22.92 -5.79 -10.12
N GLU A 242 -23.04 -6.29 -8.90
CA GLU A 242 -24.35 -6.26 -8.24
C GLU A 242 -24.69 -4.82 -7.84
N MET A 243 -25.99 -4.53 -7.71
CA MET A 243 -26.44 -3.20 -7.27
C MET A 243 -25.80 -2.79 -5.93
N ILE A 244 -25.58 -3.75 -5.03
CA ILE A 244 -24.95 -3.45 -3.74
C ILE A 244 -23.48 -3.05 -3.90
N ASP A 245 -22.77 -3.57 -4.91
CA ASP A 245 -21.39 -3.17 -5.18
C ASP A 245 -21.32 -1.69 -5.54
N GLU A 246 -22.25 -1.19 -6.35
CA GLU A 246 -22.32 0.23 -6.66
C GLU A 246 -22.63 1.11 -5.44
N VAL A 247 -23.47 0.62 -4.53
CA VAL A 247 -23.77 1.31 -3.28
C VAL A 247 -22.52 1.41 -2.42
N LEU A 248 -21.78 0.31 -2.25
CA LEU A 248 -20.61 0.27 -1.37
C LEU A 248 -19.41 0.99 -1.99
N TRP A 249 -19.15 0.75 -3.26
CA TRP A 249 -17.87 1.10 -3.89
C TRP A 249 -17.95 2.26 -4.87
N LYS A 250 -19.12 2.56 -5.45
CA LYS A 250 -19.35 3.68 -6.39
C LYS A 250 -18.26 3.74 -7.47
N GLY A 251 -18.18 2.72 -8.31
CA GLY A 251 -17.17 2.59 -9.37
C GLY A 251 -15.73 2.25 -8.93
N THR A 252 -15.37 2.28 -7.64
CA THR A 252 -14.01 1.89 -7.21
C THR A 252 -13.68 0.42 -7.53
N HIS A 253 -14.63 -0.48 -7.27
CA HIS A 253 -14.54 -1.90 -7.62
C HIS A 253 -14.33 -2.19 -9.12
N GLU A 254 -14.75 -1.29 -10.02
CA GLU A 254 -14.58 -1.46 -11.47
C GLU A 254 -13.14 -1.17 -11.95
N ARG A 255 -12.32 -0.54 -11.10
CA ARG A 255 -10.91 -0.24 -11.39
C ARG A 255 -9.95 -1.18 -10.68
N LEU A 256 -10.50 -2.15 -9.94
CA LEU A 256 -9.77 -3.22 -9.29
C LEU A 256 -9.84 -4.48 -10.14
N PHE A 257 -8.70 -5.13 -10.32
CA PHE A 257 -8.54 -6.38 -11.06
C PHE A 257 -7.68 -7.32 -10.22
N LEU A 258 -8.31 -8.28 -9.54
CA LEU A 258 -7.67 -9.28 -8.70
C LEU A 258 -7.50 -10.58 -9.48
N TYR A 259 -6.26 -10.96 -9.73
CA TYR A 259 -5.88 -12.16 -10.46
C TYR A 259 -5.39 -13.25 -9.52
N GLU A 260 -5.94 -14.47 -9.67
CA GLU A 260 -5.30 -15.69 -9.16
C GLU A 260 -4.13 -16.05 -10.09
N SER A 261 -2.92 -15.63 -9.74
CA SER A 261 -1.74 -15.95 -10.53
C SER A 261 -0.47 -15.95 -9.68
N ASP A 262 0.50 -16.72 -10.13
CA ASP A 262 1.88 -16.47 -9.78
C ASP A 262 2.35 -15.13 -10.37
N ALA A 263 3.13 -14.37 -9.59
CA ALA A 263 3.59 -13.03 -9.98
C ALA A 263 4.56 -13.04 -11.18
N GLU A 264 5.47 -14.02 -11.26
CA GLU A 264 6.37 -14.19 -12.39
C GLU A 264 5.60 -14.56 -13.66
N LYS A 265 4.69 -15.53 -13.55
CA LYS A 265 3.82 -15.90 -14.66
C LYS A 265 2.99 -14.72 -15.17
N PHE A 266 2.42 -13.93 -14.26
CA PHE A 266 1.59 -12.78 -14.64
C PHE A 266 2.42 -11.72 -15.38
N ILE A 267 3.55 -11.29 -14.80
CA ILE A 267 4.33 -10.20 -15.38
C ILE A 267 4.98 -10.59 -16.72
N LEU A 268 5.35 -11.86 -16.89
CA LEU A 268 5.87 -12.39 -18.16
C LEU A 268 4.87 -12.24 -19.30
N ASN A 269 3.58 -12.44 -19.01
CA ASN A 269 2.48 -12.36 -19.98
C ASN A 269 1.85 -10.96 -20.07
N SER A 270 2.19 -10.06 -19.15
CA SER A 270 1.65 -8.70 -19.16
C SER A 270 2.31 -7.84 -20.24
N THR A 271 1.47 -7.07 -20.93
CA THR A 271 1.87 -6.00 -21.85
C THR A 271 1.59 -4.61 -21.27
N THR A 272 1.09 -4.54 -20.04
CA THR A 272 0.75 -3.27 -19.38
C THR A 272 2.03 -2.56 -18.92
N LEU A 273 2.14 -1.27 -19.23
CA LEU A 273 3.16 -0.41 -18.64
C LEU A 273 2.64 0.17 -17.32
N TYR A 274 3.35 -0.12 -16.24
CA TYR A 274 3.01 0.30 -14.89
C TYR A 274 3.76 1.54 -14.47
N ASP A 275 3.03 2.51 -13.92
CA ASP A 275 3.57 3.72 -13.32
C ASP A 275 4.15 3.44 -11.93
N LEU A 276 3.51 2.54 -11.19
CA LEU A 276 3.87 2.18 -9.82
C LEU A 276 3.64 0.69 -9.57
N VAL A 277 4.61 0.03 -8.95
CA VAL A 277 4.53 -1.39 -8.59
C VAL A 277 4.82 -1.53 -7.10
N PHE A 278 3.92 -2.19 -6.38
CA PHE A 278 4.10 -2.58 -4.99
C PHE A 278 4.30 -4.09 -4.91
N ILE A 279 5.28 -4.53 -4.14
CA ILE A 279 5.59 -5.94 -3.91
C ILE A 279 5.56 -6.19 -2.41
N ASP A 280 4.58 -6.96 -1.98
CA ASP A 280 4.29 -7.33 -0.61
C ASP A 280 3.92 -8.82 -0.55
N ALA A 281 4.86 -9.67 -0.99
CA ALA A 281 4.62 -11.09 -1.17
C ALA A 281 5.64 -11.91 -0.39
N TYR A 282 5.15 -12.81 0.44
CA TYR A 282 5.95 -13.72 1.25
C TYR A 282 5.47 -15.15 1.02
N ASP A 283 6.35 -16.13 1.22
CA ASP A 283 5.93 -17.53 1.27
C ASP A 283 5.33 -17.91 2.63
N GLY A 284 4.91 -19.16 2.79
CA GLY A 284 4.33 -19.67 4.03
C GLY A 284 5.26 -19.61 5.26
N GLU A 285 6.57 -19.40 5.04
CA GLU A 285 7.60 -19.27 6.07
C GLU A 285 8.01 -17.81 6.30
N ASP A 286 7.24 -16.84 5.78
CA ASP A 286 7.48 -15.41 5.94
C ASP A 286 8.77 -14.91 5.26
N ILE A 287 9.19 -15.59 4.19
CA ILE A 287 10.38 -15.25 3.40
C ILE A 287 9.97 -14.59 2.08
N PHE A 288 10.61 -13.46 1.76
CA PHE A 288 10.43 -12.82 0.45
C PHE A 288 11.04 -13.71 -0.66
N PRO A 289 10.24 -14.28 -1.58
CA PRO A 289 10.68 -15.38 -2.44
C PRO A 289 11.84 -15.00 -3.36
N ARG A 290 12.87 -15.85 -3.40
CA ARG A 290 14.08 -15.62 -4.23
C ARG A 290 13.78 -15.32 -5.70
N LYS A 291 12.79 -15.98 -6.29
CA LYS A 291 12.38 -15.74 -7.69
C LYS A 291 11.93 -14.30 -7.97
N LEU A 292 11.53 -13.54 -6.95
CA LEU A 292 11.09 -12.15 -7.10
C LEU A 292 12.23 -11.14 -6.99
N TRP A 293 13.45 -11.58 -6.71
CA TRP A 293 14.59 -10.67 -6.54
C TRP A 293 15.92 -11.21 -7.06
N ASP A 294 16.03 -12.47 -7.46
CA ASP A 294 17.24 -12.98 -8.09
C ASP A 294 17.49 -12.22 -9.41
N PRO A 295 18.66 -11.59 -9.64
CA PRO A 295 18.98 -10.91 -10.89
C PRO A 295 18.83 -11.77 -12.14
N GLN A 296 18.97 -13.09 -11.99
CA GLN A 296 18.84 -14.05 -13.10
C GLN A 296 17.41 -14.56 -13.29
N SER A 297 16.46 -14.14 -12.44
CA SER A 297 15.06 -14.53 -12.57
C SER A 297 14.41 -13.88 -13.80
N PRO A 298 13.55 -14.61 -14.54
CA PRO A 298 12.71 -14.02 -15.57
C PRO A 298 11.82 -12.88 -15.05
N PHE A 299 11.44 -12.92 -13.77
CA PHE A 299 10.61 -11.91 -13.13
C PHE A 299 11.17 -10.49 -13.23
N LEU A 300 12.42 -10.25 -12.81
CA LEU A 300 12.96 -8.88 -12.77
C LEU A 300 13.12 -8.27 -14.16
N GLU A 301 13.51 -9.06 -15.16
CA GLU A 301 13.60 -8.60 -16.55
C GLU A 301 12.21 -8.32 -17.16
N ALA A 302 11.22 -9.16 -16.86
CA ALA A 302 9.85 -8.89 -17.26
C ALA A 302 9.28 -7.64 -16.56
N LEU A 303 9.56 -7.47 -15.27
CA LEU A 303 9.19 -6.26 -14.51
C LEU A 303 9.84 -5.02 -15.10
N LYS A 304 11.13 -5.08 -15.48
CA LYS A 304 11.84 -4.00 -16.19
C LYS A 304 11.10 -3.61 -17.47
N ARG A 305 10.69 -4.57 -18.29
CA ARG A 305 9.95 -4.30 -19.53
C ARG A 305 8.59 -3.66 -19.28
N CYS A 306 7.89 -4.09 -18.23
CA CYS A 306 6.54 -3.64 -17.90
C CYS A 306 6.52 -2.36 -17.05
N LEU A 307 7.66 -1.78 -16.69
CA LEU A 307 7.73 -0.56 -15.90
C LEU A 307 7.81 0.68 -16.80
N HIS A 308 7.10 1.77 -16.48
CA HIS A 308 7.14 2.98 -17.30
C HIS A 308 8.57 3.55 -17.38
N PRO A 309 9.11 3.85 -18.58
CA PRO A 309 10.53 4.19 -18.75
C PRO A 309 10.95 5.49 -18.05
N GLN A 310 10.06 6.47 -17.92
CA GLN A 310 10.42 7.81 -17.41
C GLN A 310 10.25 7.97 -15.90
N HIS A 311 9.28 7.32 -15.28
CA HIS A 311 8.89 7.58 -13.88
C HIS A 311 8.47 6.32 -13.14
N GLY A 312 8.52 5.18 -13.82
CA GLY A 312 8.11 3.92 -13.25
C GLY A 312 8.89 3.63 -11.96
N THR A 313 8.13 3.32 -10.92
CA THR A 313 8.63 3.18 -9.55
C THR A 313 8.22 1.82 -9.00
N VAL A 314 9.13 1.12 -8.35
CA VAL A 314 8.87 -0.14 -7.64
C VAL A 314 9.12 0.08 -6.16
N VAL A 315 8.21 -0.40 -5.33
CA VAL A 315 8.30 -0.37 -3.87
C VAL A 315 8.14 -1.80 -3.34
N VAL A 316 9.11 -2.26 -2.56
CA VAL A 316 9.16 -3.63 -2.03
C VAL A 316 9.13 -3.56 -0.50
N ASN A 317 8.19 -4.28 0.11
CA ASN A 317 8.21 -4.56 1.54
C ASN A 317 9.23 -5.66 1.83
N LEU A 318 10.12 -5.43 2.78
CA LEU A 318 11.12 -6.41 3.20
C LEU A 318 11.14 -6.50 4.72
N HIS A 319 11.24 -7.72 5.25
CA HIS A 319 11.61 -7.90 6.65
C HIS A 319 13.09 -7.52 6.82
N SER A 320 13.32 -6.55 7.70
CA SER A 320 14.65 -6.14 8.14
C SER A 320 15.27 -7.29 8.92
N ASP A 321 16.52 -7.62 8.63
CA ASP A 321 17.28 -8.62 9.37
C ASP A 321 17.44 -8.17 10.83
N ALA A 322 16.51 -8.54 11.70
CA ALA A 322 16.80 -8.67 13.11
C ALA A 322 17.58 -9.98 13.25
N ASP A 323 18.88 -9.94 12.99
CA ASP A 323 19.82 -10.95 13.49
C ASP A 323 19.64 -12.39 12.96
N PHE A 324 20.05 -12.63 11.70
CA PHE A 324 20.95 -13.78 11.48
C PHE A 324 22.26 -13.47 12.22
N LEU A 325 22.29 -13.66 13.55
CA LEU A 325 23.51 -13.63 14.36
C LEU A 325 24.40 -14.79 13.90
N GLY A 326 25.14 -14.54 12.83
CA GLY A 326 26.37 -15.26 12.54
C GLY A 326 27.28 -15.12 13.75
N GLN A 327 27.84 -16.25 14.16
CA GLN A 327 28.67 -16.49 15.33
C GLN A 327 30.00 -15.69 15.40
N ASP A 328 30.16 -14.63 14.61
CA ASP A 328 31.36 -13.81 14.56
C ASP A 328 31.03 -12.38 15.01
N GLY A 329 31.49 -12.04 16.21
CA GLY A 329 31.24 -10.80 16.94
C GLY A 329 31.83 -9.53 16.32
N ASN A 330 31.62 -9.28 15.03
CA ASN A 330 31.83 -7.99 14.39
C ASN A 330 30.50 -7.42 13.94
N ALA A 331 30.03 -6.39 14.66
CA ALA A 331 28.83 -5.63 14.31
C ALA A 331 28.95 -5.07 12.88
N PRO A 332 27.98 -5.33 11.97
CA PRO A 332 27.91 -4.59 10.72
C PRO A 332 27.34 -3.20 11.01
N SER A 333 28.11 -2.18 10.66
CA SER A 333 27.79 -0.75 10.76
C SER A 333 26.82 -0.25 9.67
N SER A 334 26.02 -1.12 9.03
CA SER A 334 25.01 -0.71 8.06
C SER A 334 23.62 -0.75 8.69
N ALA A 335 22.91 0.39 8.68
CA ALA A 335 21.52 0.49 9.15
C ALA A 335 20.53 -0.40 8.36
N VAL A 336 21.00 -1.02 7.27
CA VAL A 336 20.29 -1.96 6.41
C VAL A 336 20.96 -3.34 6.52
N GLY A 337 20.16 -4.38 6.77
CA GLY A 337 20.63 -5.77 6.88
C GLY A 337 21.28 -6.31 5.60
N LYS A 338 22.06 -7.39 5.72
CA LYS A 338 22.77 -8.02 4.59
C LYS A 338 21.79 -8.55 3.53
N TYR A 339 20.67 -9.13 3.95
CA TYR A 339 19.64 -9.63 3.06
C TYR A 339 18.99 -8.50 2.27
N VAL A 340 18.50 -7.46 2.99
CA VAL A 340 17.89 -6.27 2.38
C VAL A 340 18.85 -5.65 1.37
N SER A 341 20.14 -5.53 1.73
CA SER A 341 21.17 -4.99 0.83
C SER A 341 21.34 -5.80 -0.46
N ARG A 342 21.27 -7.15 -0.41
CA ARG A 342 21.34 -8.01 -1.60
C ARG A 342 20.13 -7.83 -2.51
N VAL A 343 18.92 -7.78 -1.92
CA VAL A 343 17.69 -7.53 -2.67
C VAL A 343 17.74 -6.16 -3.35
N CYS A 344 18.18 -5.12 -2.61
CA CYS A 344 18.34 -3.78 -3.14
C CYS A 344 19.30 -3.75 -4.33
N GLN A 345 20.46 -4.41 -4.19
CA GLN A 345 21.46 -4.48 -5.24
C GLN A 345 20.90 -5.17 -6.49
N ALA A 346 20.14 -6.26 -6.33
CA ALA A 346 19.56 -6.97 -7.46
C ALA A 346 18.52 -6.14 -8.22
N TYR A 347 17.59 -5.49 -7.51
CA TYR A 347 16.62 -4.58 -8.12
C TYR A 347 17.33 -3.42 -8.82
N LYS A 348 18.39 -2.88 -8.22
CA LYS A 348 19.19 -1.84 -8.85
C LYS A 348 19.93 -2.35 -10.08
N GLU A 349 20.58 -3.50 -10.06
CA GLU A 349 21.32 -4.00 -11.23
C GLU A 349 20.41 -4.24 -12.44
N VAL A 350 19.22 -4.79 -12.21
CA VAL A 350 18.29 -5.12 -13.29
C VAL A 350 17.45 -3.91 -13.70
N LEU A 351 16.82 -3.23 -12.74
CA LEU A 351 15.89 -2.12 -12.98
C LEU A 351 16.57 -0.75 -12.98
N GLY A 352 17.57 -0.58 -12.12
CA GLY A 352 18.39 0.62 -11.88
C GLY A 352 19.74 0.62 -12.63
N TRP A 353 19.85 -0.23 -13.64
CA TRP A 353 20.73 -0.11 -14.82
C TRP A 353 22.08 -0.82 -14.76
N SER A 354 22.42 -1.46 -15.88
CA SER A 354 23.74 -2.04 -16.13
C SER A 354 24.18 -1.78 -17.57
N GLY A 355 25.22 -0.93 -17.70
CA GLY A 355 26.38 -1.15 -18.57
C GLY A 355 26.36 -0.68 -20.03
N SER A 356 27.15 0.37 -20.30
CA SER A 356 27.92 0.65 -21.55
C SER A 356 27.46 1.73 -22.55
N GLY A 357 26.57 2.65 -22.20
CA GLY A 357 26.19 3.75 -23.11
C GLY A 357 26.65 5.13 -22.61
N PHE A 358 27.40 5.87 -23.41
CA PHE A 358 27.72 7.29 -23.21
C PHE A 358 26.49 8.22 -23.39
N HIS A 359 25.30 7.82 -22.95
CA HIS A 359 24.06 8.58 -23.13
C HIS A 359 23.43 9.01 -21.80
N VAL A 360 22.91 10.24 -21.79
CA VAL A 360 22.48 11.04 -20.63
C VAL A 360 21.14 10.55 -20.03
N GLU A 361 20.57 9.45 -20.53
CA GLU A 361 19.28 8.90 -20.07
C GLU A 361 19.39 7.99 -18.81
N ASP A 362 20.58 7.89 -18.22
CA ASP A 362 20.88 7.17 -16.98
C ASP A 362 20.84 8.08 -15.70
N SER A 363 19.66 8.58 -15.30
CA SER A 363 19.31 9.31 -14.02
C SER A 363 18.53 8.64 -12.81
N GLY A 364 18.77 7.42 -12.35
CA GLY A 364 17.79 6.53 -11.71
C GLY A 364 18.24 6.18 -10.32
N LEU A 365 17.27 5.87 -9.45
CA LEU A 365 17.48 5.98 -8.03
C LEU A 365 16.95 4.76 -7.28
N GLY A 366 17.75 4.30 -6.32
CA GLY A 366 17.32 3.35 -5.30
C GLY A 366 17.52 3.92 -3.89
N PHE A 367 16.58 3.68 -2.98
CA PHE A 367 16.73 4.00 -1.57
C PHE A 367 15.91 3.05 -0.69
N VAL A 368 16.23 3.02 0.60
CA VAL A 368 15.53 2.24 1.64
C VAL A 368 15.16 3.16 2.79
N VAL A 369 13.97 2.94 3.35
CA VAL A 369 13.53 3.53 4.62
C VAL A 369 13.11 2.43 5.58
N SER A 370 13.38 2.61 6.87
CA SER A 370 12.88 1.69 7.89
C SER A 370 11.47 2.06 8.30
N VAL A 371 10.64 1.06 8.61
CA VAL A 371 9.28 1.24 9.08
C VAL A 371 9.26 1.40 10.61
N PRO A 372 8.37 2.24 11.18
CA PRO A 372 8.19 2.32 12.62
C PRO A 372 7.45 1.09 13.19
N TRP A 373 7.78 0.75 14.45
CA TRP A 373 7.18 -0.32 15.28
C TRP A 373 7.35 -1.76 14.79
N LEU A 374 7.53 -1.95 13.49
CA LEU A 374 7.75 -3.24 12.86
C LEU A 374 9.16 -3.30 12.29
N CYS A 375 9.73 -4.51 12.27
CA CYS A 375 11.02 -4.80 11.65
C CYS A 375 10.90 -4.86 10.12
N ASN A 376 10.19 -3.92 9.49
CA ASN A 376 10.07 -3.84 8.03
C ASN A 376 10.93 -2.71 7.48
N SER A 377 11.30 -2.83 6.20
CA SER A 377 11.93 -1.79 5.40
C SER A 377 11.20 -1.68 4.07
N SER A 378 11.00 -0.45 3.59
CA SER A 378 10.49 -0.18 2.25
C SER A 378 11.67 0.13 1.34
N LEU A 379 11.98 -0.77 0.42
CA LEU A 379 12.91 -0.53 -0.68
C LEU A 379 12.16 0.16 -1.81
N VAL A 380 12.74 1.22 -2.36
CA VAL A 380 12.24 1.92 -3.54
C VAL A 380 13.29 1.91 -4.64
N VAL A 381 12.90 1.57 -5.86
CA VAL A 381 13.70 1.75 -7.07
C VAL A 381 12.86 2.44 -8.12
N CYS A 382 13.32 3.55 -8.66
CA CYS A 382 12.58 4.34 -9.65
C CYS A 382 13.46 4.82 -10.79
N ARG A 383 12.85 4.96 -11.96
CA ARG A 383 13.53 5.38 -13.20
C ARG A 383 13.66 6.89 -13.36
N GLY A 384 12.83 7.67 -12.69
CA GLY A 384 12.78 9.10 -12.91
C GLY A 384 13.95 9.87 -12.29
N GLY A 385 14.41 10.89 -13.01
CA GLY A 385 15.53 11.76 -12.62
C GLY A 385 15.20 12.83 -11.57
N PHE A 386 14.08 12.72 -10.85
CA PHE A 386 13.63 13.69 -9.82
C PHE A 386 13.50 15.16 -10.30
N GLY A 387 13.48 15.37 -11.62
CA GLY A 387 13.54 16.70 -12.23
C GLY A 387 14.83 17.47 -11.92
N LEU A 388 15.92 16.76 -11.57
CA LEU A 388 17.24 17.34 -11.37
C LEU A 388 17.91 17.57 -12.74
N VAL A 389 18.69 18.66 -12.84
CA VAL A 389 19.38 19.04 -14.09
C VAL A 389 20.39 17.97 -14.49
N ASP A 390 20.44 17.64 -15.77
CA ASP A 390 21.38 16.68 -16.35
C ASP A 390 22.83 17.00 -15.90
N GLY A 391 23.52 15.96 -15.40
CA GLY A 391 24.91 16.07 -14.94
C GLY A 391 25.10 16.43 -13.47
N VAL A 392 24.05 16.74 -12.71
CA VAL A 392 24.14 16.91 -11.24
C VAL A 392 24.07 15.54 -10.57
N LYS A 393 25.14 15.14 -9.86
CA LYS A 393 25.14 13.91 -9.07
C LYS A 393 24.05 13.97 -8.01
N GLN A 394 23.12 13.02 -8.04
CA GLN A 394 22.07 12.90 -7.03
C GLN A 394 22.71 12.56 -5.68
N THR A 395 22.68 13.50 -4.74
CA THR A 395 23.14 13.26 -3.37
C THR A 395 21.96 12.82 -2.52
N ARG A 396 22.27 12.04 -1.46
CA ARG A 396 21.29 11.63 -0.45
C ARG A 396 20.41 12.79 0.03
N ASP A 397 21.01 13.94 0.30
CA ASP A 397 20.30 15.07 0.90
C ASP A 397 19.37 15.76 -0.11
N LEU A 398 19.78 15.89 -1.38
CA LEU A 398 18.94 16.45 -2.44
C LEU A 398 17.71 15.57 -2.71
N VAL A 399 17.90 14.25 -2.77
CA VAL A 399 16.81 13.29 -2.94
C VAL A 399 15.85 13.36 -1.76
N LEU A 400 16.36 13.31 -0.54
CA LEU A 400 15.55 13.38 0.67
C LEU A 400 14.79 14.72 0.77
N GLU A 401 15.44 15.84 0.46
CA GLU A 401 14.79 17.16 0.45
C GLU A 401 13.63 17.21 -0.56
N LYS A 402 13.84 16.66 -1.77
CA LYS A 402 12.79 16.59 -2.80
C LYS A 402 11.62 15.71 -2.37
N LEU A 403 11.89 14.54 -1.78
CA LEU A 403 10.85 13.67 -1.24
C LEU A 403 10.07 14.38 -0.12
N VAL A 404 10.77 14.97 0.84
CA VAL A 404 10.15 15.72 1.95
C VAL A 404 9.32 16.90 1.43
N SER A 405 9.77 17.60 0.40
CA SER A 405 9.00 18.68 -0.22
C SER A 405 7.71 18.17 -0.87
N LYS A 406 7.74 16.97 -1.48
CA LYS A 406 6.56 16.38 -2.14
C LYS A 406 5.65 15.64 -1.17
N SER A 407 6.12 15.24 0.01
CA SER A 407 5.31 14.47 0.96
C SER A 407 4.08 15.25 1.43
N CYS A 408 4.24 16.53 1.76
CA CYS A 408 3.12 17.40 2.18
C CYS A 408 2.10 17.63 1.06
N GLU A 409 2.56 17.68 -0.19
CA GLU A 409 1.71 17.79 -1.38
C GLU A 409 0.84 16.53 -1.52
N VAL A 410 1.46 15.35 -1.46
CA VAL A 410 0.78 14.04 -1.51
C VAL A 410 -0.22 13.88 -0.35
N GLU A 411 0.18 14.20 0.88
CA GLU A 411 -0.68 14.16 2.06
C GLU A 411 -1.96 15.00 1.88
N GLY A 412 -1.80 16.25 1.44
CA GLY A 412 -2.92 17.18 1.24
C GLY A 412 -3.83 16.77 0.08
N MET A 413 -3.26 16.34 -1.05
CA MET A 413 -4.01 15.96 -2.24
C MET A 413 -4.87 14.71 -2.01
N LEU A 414 -4.31 13.69 -1.35
CA LEU A 414 -5.00 12.43 -1.06
C LEU A 414 -5.80 12.47 0.25
N LYS A 415 -5.69 13.56 1.02
CA LYS A 415 -6.27 13.72 2.36
C LYS A 415 -5.92 12.53 3.24
N LEU A 416 -4.63 12.26 3.34
CA LEU A 416 -4.12 11.16 4.15
C LEU A 416 -4.35 11.44 5.64
N PRO A 417 -4.78 10.44 6.44
CA PRO A 417 -4.94 10.61 7.87
C PRO A 417 -3.62 10.51 8.65
N PHE A 418 -2.53 10.10 8.00
CA PHE A 418 -1.18 9.98 8.55
C PHE A 418 -0.18 10.86 7.80
N SER A 419 0.97 11.13 8.43
CA SER A 419 2.05 11.87 7.79
C SER A 419 3.00 10.96 7.02
N CYS A 420 3.12 11.17 5.70
CA CYS A 420 4.15 10.61 4.86
C CYS A 420 5.56 10.96 5.35
N LEU A 421 5.74 12.14 5.95
CA LEU A 421 7.04 12.61 6.43
C LEU A 421 7.68 11.64 7.44
N GLU A 422 6.86 11.06 8.33
CA GLU A 422 7.29 10.10 9.35
C GLU A 422 7.87 8.83 8.73
N TYR A 423 7.35 8.42 7.58
CA TYR A 423 7.76 7.22 6.87
C TYR A 423 8.90 7.45 5.86
N ILE A 424 9.17 8.70 5.47
CA ILE A 424 10.24 9.03 4.51
C ILE A 424 11.59 9.26 5.19
N LYS A 425 11.61 9.95 6.34
CA LYS A 425 12.87 10.36 6.98
C LYS A 425 13.55 9.24 7.77
N ARG A 426 12.83 8.17 8.10
CA ARG A 426 13.25 7.17 9.06
C ARG A 426 14.35 6.27 8.47
N ALA A 427 15.57 6.41 9.02
CA ALA A 427 16.75 5.66 8.61
C ALA A 427 16.95 5.63 7.08
N PHE A 428 16.74 6.77 6.42
CA PHE A 428 16.86 6.89 4.96
C PHE A 428 18.29 6.58 4.48
N VAL A 429 18.42 5.56 3.64
CA VAL A 429 19.67 5.09 3.05
C VAL A 429 19.53 5.05 1.52
N MET A 430 20.45 5.72 0.82
CA MET A 430 20.60 5.61 -0.63
C MET A 430 21.23 4.26 -0.99
N VAL A 431 20.72 3.61 -2.03
CA VAL A 431 21.34 2.43 -2.62
C VAL A 431 22.26 2.92 -3.74
N TYR A 432 23.58 2.85 -3.51
CA TYR A 432 24.60 3.34 -4.44
C TYR A 432 25.08 2.31 -5.44
#